data_AF-A0A4Q5QZ63-F1
#
_entry.id   AF-A0A4Q5QZ63-F1
#
_cell.length_a   1.000
_cell.length_b   1.000
_cell.length_c   1.000
_cell.angle_alpha   90.00
_cell.angle_beta   90.00
_cell.angle_gamma   90.00
#
_symmetry.space_group_name_H-M   'P 1'
#
loop_
_entity.id
_entity.type
_entity.pdbx_description
1 polymer ?
#
loop_
_entity_poly.entity_id
_entity_poly.type
_entity_poly.pdbx_seq_one_letter_code
_entity_poly.pdbx_strand_id
1 'polypeptide(L)'
;MTDSKIVLIDHHPGRSAQTIGLARQLGTDPDLIHQPSVGVVGTKGDSQCYLGVTAKVEAIHARLKSRIGTAQGQLKLRLVQPEYTIATSDGIRNGTREMRYSLIGREVTHDALCEHLEATGLAGTIAVVACDKPPVGTLAALLEHNQPAIIMSDGPIHPGRDPQTGEALDIVSAYQVAAHPDPAYRHHIACHACPGIGSCGGMFTYNTMQTFIGVVGMQPLHMVAPASDDPRRQDGFPAELVEHLVNMMEAGLRPRDIVVRDSLRNAMIVAMAVGGSTNVTLHAPEIARAAGYGDFWREIMTPEEFNHLSQHVVPVLTNARPYGKYSMVDIDQVGGVQVIVRELLEAGLLNGEVMTCTGETLAVQVARLGTGRADGKVIHPVESPYKPTGGLRVLGGNLSPDFSAILKLAGVEGGLENGIF
;
A
#
# COMPACT_ATOMS: atom_id res chain seq x y z
N MET A 1 -3.19 -32.05 -6.98
CA MET A 1 -2.81 -32.11 -8.41
C MET A 1 -3.74 -31.14 -9.15
N THR A 2 -3.15 -30.31 -10.02
CA THR A 2 -3.80 -29.55 -11.13
C THR A 2 -4.78 -28.39 -10.84
N ASP A 3 -4.43 -27.39 -10.03
CA ASP A 3 -5.11 -26.07 -10.06
C ASP A 3 -4.08 -24.94 -10.29
N SER A 4 -3.31 -25.06 -11.38
CA SER A 4 -2.51 -23.93 -11.83
C SER A 4 -3.43 -22.98 -12.60
N LYS A 5 -3.68 -21.78 -12.08
CA LYS A 5 -4.35 -20.68 -12.81
C LYS A 5 -3.48 -20.09 -13.92
N ILE A 6 -2.26 -20.63 -14.11
CA ILE A 6 -1.38 -20.26 -15.22
C ILE A 6 -2.04 -20.73 -16.52
N VAL A 7 -2.44 -19.77 -17.36
CA VAL A 7 -3.00 -20.06 -18.68
C VAL A 7 -1.85 -20.02 -19.69
N LEU A 8 -1.54 -21.19 -20.25
CA LEU A 8 -0.60 -21.31 -21.36
C LEU A 8 -1.36 -21.11 -22.67
N ILE A 9 -0.81 -20.26 -23.55
CA ILE A 9 -1.30 -20.17 -24.92
C ILE A 9 -0.91 -21.46 -25.63
N ASP A 10 -1.89 -22.18 -26.18
CA ASP A 10 -1.62 -23.39 -26.95
C ASP A 10 -0.94 -23.08 -28.29
N HIS A 11 -0.55 -24.12 -29.03
CA HIS A 11 0.08 -23.97 -30.34
C HIS A 11 -0.93 -23.78 -31.49
N HIS A 12 -2.19 -23.40 -31.21
CA HIS A 12 -3.16 -23.16 -32.25
C HIS A 12 -2.83 -21.85 -33.00
N PRO A 13 -2.63 -21.89 -34.34
CA PRO A 13 -2.15 -20.72 -35.09
C PRO A 13 -2.99 -19.44 -34.90
N GLY A 14 -4.31 -19.59 -34.81
CA GLY A 14 -5.23 -18.48 -34.57
C GLY A 14 -5.08 -17.83 -33.18
N ARG A 15 -4.69 -18.62 -32.16
CA ARG A 15 -4.45 -18.13 -30.79
C ARG A 15 -3.05 -17.51 -30.69
N SER A 16 -2.07 -18.08 -31.39
CA SER A 16 -0.71 -17.53 -31.47
C SER A 16 -0.61 -16.21 -32.22
N ALA A 17 -1.45 -15.95 -33.23
CA ALA A 17 -1.27 -14.83 -34.15
C ALA A 17 -1.16 -13.46 -33.47
N GLN A 18 -2.09 -13.15 -32.55
CA GLN A 18 -2.06 -11.88 -31.80
C GLN A 18 -0.93 -11.86 -30.78
N THR A 19 -0.64 -13.00 -30.12
CA THR A 19 0.44 -13.10 -29.14
C THR A 19 1.83 -12.93 -29.78
N ILE A 20 2.04 -13.46 -30.99
CA ILE A 20 3.25 -13.21 -31.80
C ILE A 20 3.34 -11.74 -32.18
N GLY A 21 2.22 -11.14 -32.62
CA GLY A 21 2.14 -9.72 -32.92
C GLY A 21 2.57 -8.85 -31.74
N LEU A 22 2.04 -9.16 -30.55
CA LEU A 22 2.39 -8.49 -29.31
C LEU A 22 3.88 -8.68 -28.96
N ALA A 23 4.39 -9.92 -29.03
CA ALA A 23 5.81 -10.19 -28.75
C ALA A 23 6.74 -9.35 -29.64
N ARG A 24 6.40 -9.20 -30.92
CA ARG A 24 7.14 -8.34 -31.85
C ARG A 24 7.08 -6.86 -31.46
N GLN A 25 5.91 -6.35 -31.09
CA GLN A 25 5.74 -4.95 -30.65
C GLN A 25 6.50 -4.67 -29.34
N LEU A 26 6.49 -5.61 -28.41
CA LEU A 26 7.24 -5.53 -27.17
C LEU A 26 8.75 -5.77 -27.38
N GLY A 27 9.18 -6.24 -28.54
CA GLY A 27 10.58 -6.59 -28.83
C GLY A 27 11.07 -7.77 -27.99
N THR A 28 10.23 -8.78 -27.77
CA THR A 28 10.53 -10.04 -27.10
C THR A 28 10.50 -11.21 -28.09
N ASP A 29 11.16 -12.31 -27.74
CA ASP A 29 11.24 -13.51 -28.59
C ASP A 29 9.85 -14.16 -28.81
N PRO A 30 9.35 -14.26 -30.06
CA PRO A 30 8.08 -14.92 -30.38
C PRO A 30 8.02 -16.40 -29.98
N ASP A 31 9.14 -17.08 -29.78
CA ASP A 31 9.15 -18.49 -29.36
C ASP A 31 8.76 -18.66 -27.88
N LEU A 32 8.76 -17.57 -27.11
CA LEU A 32 8.38 -17.57 -25.69
C LEU A 32 6.88 -17.38 -25.46
N ILE A 33 6.07 -17.19 -26.50
CA ILE A 33 4.61 -16.92 -26.35
C ILE A 33 3.83 -18.06 -25.69
N HIS A 34 4.39 -19.26 -25.64
CA HIS A 34 3.78 -20.44 -25.04
C HIS A 34 4.26 -20.68 -23.60
N GLN A 35 5.17 -19.84 -23.09
CA GLN A 35 5.68 -19.91 -21.72
C GLN A 35 4.71 -19.23 -20.73
N PRO A 36 4.83 -19.50 -19.41
CA PRO A 36 4.09 -18.79 -18.38
C PRO A 36 4.25 -17.27 -18.52
N SER A 37 3.14 -16.54 -18.34
CA SER A 37 3.11 -15.09 -18.52
C SER A 37 3.51 -14.33 -17.26
N VAL A 38 4.26 -13.24 -17.43
CA VAL A 38 4.52 -12.26 -16.39
C VAL A 38 4.21 -10.85 -16.88
N GLY A 39 3.83 -9.97 -15.96
CA GLY A 39 3.34 -8.64 -16.31
C GLY A 39 3.49 -7.64 -15.18
N VAL A 40 3.29 -6.37 -15.56
CA VAL A 40 3.23 -5.25 -14.62
C VAL A 40 1.88 -4.58 -14.78
N VAL A 41 1.19 -4.35 -13.67
CA VAL A 41 -0.09 -3.61 -13.67
C VAL A 41 0.05 -2.31 -12.92
N GLY A 42 -0.75 -1.30 -13.27
CA GLY A 42 -0.77 -0.01 -12.61
C GLY A 42 -2.17 0.53 -12.33
N THR A 43 -2.26 1.54 -11.47
CA THR A 43 -3.52 2.28 -11.23
C THR A 43 -3.42 3.70 -11.80
N LYS A 44 -4.41 4.14 -12.58
CA LYS A 44 -4.49 5.49 -13.14
C LYS A 44 -5.74 6.22 -12.66
N GLY A 45 -5.67 7.55 -12.65
CA GLY A 45 -6.80 8.41 -12.30
C GLY A 45 -6.50 9.87 -12.66
N ASP A 46 -7.39 10.77 -12.26
CA ASP A 46 -7.41 12.18 -12.68
C ASP A 46 -6.68 13.13 -11.72
N SER A 47 -5.66 12.65 -10.98
CA SER A 47 -4.93 13.47 -10.00
C SER A 47 -3.43 13.21 -9.96
N GLN A 48 -2.72 14.13 -9.30
CA GLN A 48 -1.27 14.03 -9.05
C GLN A 48 -0.83 12.76 -8.34
N CYS A 49 -1.74 12.08 -7.62
CA CYS A 49 -1.48 10.79 -6.99
C CYS A 49 -1.01 9.75 -8.00
N TYR A 50 -1.49 9.82 -9.24
CA TYR A 50 -1.29 8.78 -10.25
C TYR A 50 -0.20 9.11 -11.28
N LEU A 51 0.31 10.34 -11.29
CA LEU A 51 1.24 10.82 -12.33
C LEU A 51 2.57 10.05 -12.33
N GLY A 52 3.00 9.57 -11.16
CA GLY A 52 4.23 8.79 -11.01
C GLY A 52 4.12 7.32 -11.42
N VAL A 53 2.90 6.78 -11.55
CA VAL A 53 2.67 5.33 -11.70
C VAL A 53 3.21 4.82 -13.03
N THR A 54 2.93 5.52 -14.12
CA THR A 54 3.29 5.08 -15.49
C THR A 54 4.79 4.88 -15.63
N ALA A 55 5.61 5.86 -15.20
CA ALA A 55 7.06 5.78 -15.30
C ALA A 55 7.64 4.59 -14.50
N LYS A 56 7.07 4.32 -13.32
CA LYS A 56 7.46 3.19 -12.46
C LYS A 56 7.07 1.84 -13.06
N VAL A 57 5.86 1.75 -13.62
CA VAL A 57 5.41 0.57 -14.37
C VAL A 57 6.32 0.29 -15.56
N GLU A 58 6.67 1.31 -16.34
CA GLU A 58 7.57 1.19 -17.48
C GLU A 58 8.98 0.75 -17.06
N ALA A 59 9.52 1.29 -15.96
CA ALA A 59 10.82 0.90 -15.44
C ALA A 59 10.86 -0.58 -15.01
N ILE A 60 9.83 -1.04 -14.29
CA ILE A 60 9.69 -2.46 -13.89
C ILE A 60 9.51 -3.35 -15.12
N HIS A 61 8.69 -2.93 -16.07
CA HIS A 61 8.43 -3.70 -17.29
C HIS A 61 9.69 -3.84 -18.14
N ALA A 62 10.47 -2.76 -18.30
CA ALA A 62 11.76 -2.77 -18.98
C ALA A 62 12.75 -3.71 -18.27
N ARG A 63 12.76 -3.73 -16.94
CA ARG A 63 13.60 -4.64 -16.16
C ARG A 63 13.20 -6.10 -16.36
N LEU A 64 11.90 -6.42 -16.29
CA LEU A 64 11.38 -7.77 -16.60
C LEU A 64 11.80 -8.20 -18.01
N LYS A 65 11.57 -7.33 -19.01
CA LYS A 65 11.96 -7.57 -20.39
C LYS A 65 13.45 -7.91 -20.52
N SER A 66 14.33 -7.20 -19.82
CA SER A 66 15.78 -7.44 -19.86
C SER A 66 16.20 -8.82 -19.33
N ARG A 67 15.38 -9.43 -18.45
CA ARG A 67 15.65 -10.75 -17.85
C ARG A 67 15.07 -11.90 -18.68
N ILE A 68 14.15 -11.62 -19.60
CA ILE A 68 13.46 -12.62 -20.40
C ILE A 68 14.26 -12.94 -21.67
N GLY A 69 14.37 -14.23 -21.99
CA GLY A 69 15.06 -14.70 -23.19
C GLY A 69 15.41 -16.18 -23.14
N THR A 70 16.19 -16.63 -24.12
CA THR A 70 16.57 -18.04 -24.30
C THR A 70 18.02 -18.34 -23.95
N ALA A 71 18.84 -17.32 -23.69
CA ALA A 71 20.23 -17.50 -23.28
C ALA A 71 20.35 -18.07 -21.86
N GLN A 72 21.52 -18.62 -21.54
CA GLN A 72 21.80 -19.14 -20.20
C GLN A 72 21.62 -18.03 -19.13
N GLY A 73 20.84 -18.33 -18.09
CA GLY A 73 20.54 -17.38 -17.00
C GLY A 73 19.37 -16.43 -17.28
N GLN A 74 18.78 -16.45 -18.48
CA GLN A 74 17.55 -15.72 -18.78
C GLN A 74 16.30 -16.55 -18.44
N LEU A 75 15.20 -15.84 -18.18
CA LEU A 75 13.91 -16.40 -17.83
C LEU A 75 13.13 -16.74 -19.09
N LYS A 76 12.73 -18.01 -19.23
CA LYS A 76 11.84 -18.45 -20.31
C LYS A 76 10.39 -18.16 -19.94
N LEU A 77 10.00 -16.90 -20.04
CA LEU A 77 8.67 -16.40 -19.69
C LEU A 77 8.10 -15.57 -20.84
N ARG A 78 6.77 -15.49 -20.92
CA ARG A 78 6.07 -14.59 -21.82
C ARG A 78 5.86 -13.24 -21.13
N LEU A 79 6.39 -12.17 -21.71
CA LEU A 79 6.09 -10.83 -21.22
C LEU A 79 4.73 -10.36 -21.76
N VAL A 80 3.90 -9.82 -20.87
CA VAL A 80 2.63 -9.15 -21.23
C VAL A 80 2.83 -7.64 -21.25
N GLN A 81 2.08 -6.94 -22.08
CA GLN A 81 2.02 -5.48 -22.09
C GLN A 81 1.58 -4.96 -20.70
N PRO A 82 2.07 -3.79 -20.24
CA PRO A 82 1.55 -3.18 -19.04
C PRO A 82 0.07 -2.82 -19.16
N GLU A 83 -0.71 -3.16 -18.14
CA GLU A 83 -2.13 -2.82 -18.07
C GLU A 83 -2.45 -1.92 -16.89
N TYR A 84 -3.52 -1.13 -17.04
CA TYR A 84 -3.91 -0.15 -16.04
C TYR A 84 -5.39 -0.25 -15.70
N THR A 85 -5.70 -0.15 -14.42
CA THR A 85 -7.07 0.03 -13.93
C THR A 85 -7.34 1.49 -13.57
N ILE A 86 -8.62 1.84 -13.45
CA ILE A 86 -9.09 3.20 -13.20
C ILE A 86 -9.36 3.43 -11.71
N ALA A 87 -9.19 4.67 -11.29
CA ALA A 87 -9.38 5.06 -9.91
C ALA A 87 -9.85 6.52 -9.76
N THR A 88 -10.52 6.78 -8.64
CA THR A 88 -11.04 8.10 -8.28
C THR A 88 -10.06 8.82 -7.35
N SER A 89 -9.94 10.14 -7.48
CA SER A 89 -9.20 10.97 -6.53
C SER A 89 -10.07 11.46 -5.38
N ASP A 90 -9.85 10.93 -4.17
CA ASP A 90 -10.55 11.40 -2.98
C ASP A 90 -10.30 12.89 -2.73
N GLY A 91 -9.07 13.36 -2.93
CA GLY A 91 -8.70 14.77 -2.76
C GLY A 91 -9.45 15.73 -3.70
N ILE A 92 -9.79 15.30 -4.91
CA ILE A 92 -10.56 16.15 -5.84
C ILE A 92 -12.06 16.10 -5.53
N ARG A 93 -12.57 14.95 -5.07
CA ARG A 93 -14.02 14.73 -4.89
C ARG A 93 -14.52 15.03 -3.48
N ASN A 94 -13.64 15.32 -2.53
CA ASN A 94 -14.05 15.53 -1.13
C ASN A 94 -15.04 16.68 -1.00
N GLY A 95 -16.12 16.45 -0.26
CA GLY A 95 -17.21 17.42 -0.08
C GLY A 95 -18.16 17.55 -1.29
N THR A 96 -17.97 16.78 -2.36
CA THR A 96 -18.87 16.78 -3.53
C THR A 96 -19.75 15.53 -3.57
N ARG A 97 -20.82 15.55 -4.38
CA ARG A 97 -21.72 14.40 -4.57
C ARG A 97 -20.99 13.19 -5.14
N GLU A 98 -19.94 13.44 -5.92
CA GLU A 98 -19.14 12.44 -6.61
C GLU A 98 -18.26 11.61 -5.64
N MET A 99 -18.08 12.04 -4.39
CA MET A 99 -17.39 11.23 -3.37
C MET A 99 -18.03 9.85 -3.17
N ARG A 100 -19.31 9.68 -3.55
CA ARG A 100 -19.98 8.36 -3.60
C ARG A 100 -19.25 7.32 -4.48
N TYR A 101 -18.42 7.77 -5.43
CA TYR A 101 -17.63 6.91 -6.32
C TYR A 101 -16.25 6.52 -5.76
N SER A 102 -15.85 7.06 -4.60
CA SER A 102 -14.56 6.75 -3.98
C SER A 102 -14.49 5.28 -3.56
N LEU A 103 -15.28 4.85 -2.58
CA LEU A 103 -15.16 3.51 -2.00
C LEU A 103 -15.45 2.40 -3.01
N ILE A 104 -16.47 2.56 -3.86
CA ILE A 104 -16.75 1.62 -4.95
C ILE A 104 -15.59 1.50 -5.94
N GLY A 105 -14.73 2.52 -6.06
CA GLY A 105 -13.50 2.46 -6.84
C GLY A 105 -12.53 1.36 -6.36
N ARG A 106 -12.62 0.93 -5.09
CA ARG A 106 -11.92 -0.27 -4.59
C ARG A 106 -12.41 -1.52 -5.32
N GLU A 107 -13.72 -1.73 -5.38
CA GLU A 107 -14.32 -2.91 -6.01
C GLU A 107 -14.10 -2.90 -7.51
N VAL A 108 -14.24 -1.75 -8.17
CA VAL A 108 -13.96 -1.61 -9.61
C VAL A 108 -12.49 -1.93 -9.92
N THR A 109 -11.56 -1.49 -9.06
CA THR A 109 -10.14 -1.84 -9.19
C THR A 109 -9.93 -3.35 -9.04
N HIS A 110 -10.58 -3.96 -8.06
CA HIS A 110 -10.52 -5.40 -7.79
C HIS A 110 -11.07 -6.22 -8.95
N ASP A 111 -12.31 -5.98 -9.38
CA ASP A 111 -12.97 -6.72 -10.46
C ASP A 111 -12.22 -6.62 -11.79
N ALA A 112 -11.78 -5.41 -12.16
CA ALA A 112 -11.04 -5.20 -13.41
C ALA A 112 -9.69 -5.93 -13.42
N LEU A 113 -8.99 -5.96 -12.28
CA LEU A 113 -7.74 -6.71 -12.19
C LEU A 113 -7.99 -8.22 -12.11
N CYS A 114 -9.03 -8.69 -11.41
CA CYS A 114 -9.40 -10.10 -11.41
C CYS A 114 -9.66 -10.61 -12.84
N GLU A 115 -10.41 -9.87 -13.64
CA GLU A 115 -10.60 -10.19 -15.06
C GLU A 115 -9.26 -10.30 -15.78
N HIS A 116 -8.41 -9.27 -15.70
CA HIS A 116 -7.13 -9.26 -16.40
C HIS A 116 -6.20 -10.39 -15.96
N LEU A 117 -6.03 -10.59 -14.65
CA LEU A 117 -5.14 -11.60 -14.06
C LEU A 117 -5.58 -13.02 -14.47
N GLU A 118 -6.87 -13.33 -14.37
CA GLU A 118 -7.42 -14.65 -14.71
C GLU A 118 -7.45 -14.90 -16.21
N ALA A 119 -7.94 -13.93 -17.01
CA ALA A 119 -8.05 -14.10 -18.46
C ALA A 119 -6.67 -14.18 -19.13
N THR A 120 -5.68 -13.45 -18.61
CA THR A 120 -4.30 -13.50 -19.10
C THR A 120 -3.52 -14.69 -18.51
N GLY A 121 -3.98 -15.22 -17.37
CA GLY A 121 -3.36 -16.31 -16.61
C GLY A 121 -1.96 -15.99 -16.13
N LEU A 122 -1.76 -14.79 -15.55
CA LEU A 122 -0.44 -14.29 -15.15
C LEU A 122 0.20 -15.17 -14.06
N ALA A 123 1.33 -15.79 -14.38
CA ALA A 123 2.13 -16.58 -13.44
C ALA A 123 2.94 -15.73 -12.46
N GLY A 124 3.14 -14.44 -12.76
CA GLY A 124 3.86 -13.51 -11.91
C GLY A 124 3.49 -12.06 -12.20
N THR A 125 3.18 -11.29 -11.16
CA THR A 125 2.71 -9.90 -11.31
C THR A 125 3.41 -8.94 -10.35
N ILE A 126 3.91 -7.82 -10.88
CA ILE A 126 4.27 -6.66 -10.04
C ILE A 126 3.22 -5.58 -10.26
N ALA A 127 2.63 -5.05 -9.19
CA ALA A 127 1.61 -4.01 -9.26
C ALA A 127 2.12 -2.68 -8.72
N VAL A 128 1.90 -1.58 -9.45
CA VAL A 128 2.22 -0.23 -9.00
C VAL A 128 0.94 0.53 -8.65
N VAL A 129 0.78 0.88 -7.38
CA VAL A 129 -0.50 1.38 -6.85
C VAL A 129 -0.39 2.75 -6.22
N ALA A 130 -1.41 3.58 -6.40
CA ALA A 130 -1.48 4.92 -5.84
C ALA A 130 -2.89 5.28 -5.34
N CYS A 131 -2.95 6.35 -4.55
CA CYS A 131 -4.17 6.90 -3.92
C CYS A 131 -4.85 5.93 -2.94
N ASP A 132 -5.97 6.34 -2.34
CA ASP A 132 -6.52 5.69 -1.14
C ASP A 132 -7.05 4.27 -1.37
N LYS A 133 -7.96 4.10 -2.35
CA LYS A 133 -8.75 2.88 -2.54
C LYS A 133 -8.09 1.82 -3.44
N PRO A 134 -7.42 2.19 -4.55
CA PRO A 134 -6.86 1.21 -5.49
C PRO A 134 -5.86 0.21 -4.90
N PRO A 135 -4.94 0.60 -4.00
CA PRO A 135 -4.00 -0.35 -3.40
C PRO A 135 -4.69 -1.56 -2.76
N VAL A 136 -5.86 -1.35 -2.14
CA VAL A 136 -6.63 -2.39 -1.48
C VAL A 136 -7.31 -3.31 -2.49
N GLY A 137 -7.96 -2.74 -3.51
CA GLY A 137 -8.60 -3.53 -4.58
C GLY A 137 -7.58 -4.35 -5.37
N THR A 138 -6.40 -3.78 -5.61
CA THR A 138 -5.29 -4.49 -6.25
C THR A 138 -4.77 -5.63 -5.40
N LEU A 139 -4.53 -5.41 -4.10
CA LEU A 139 -4.11 -6.51 -3.22
C LEU A 139 -5.16 -7.62 -3.14
N ALA A 140 -6.44 -7.26 -3.06
CA ALA A 140 -7.53 -8.24 -3.09
C ALA A 140 -7.50 -9.10 -4.37
N ALA A 141 -7.30 -8.47 -5.53
CA ALA A 141 -7.23 -9.19 -6.81
C ALA A 141 -6.02 -10.14 -6.88
N LEU A 142 -4.85 -9.68 -6.39
CA LEU A 142 -3.65 -10.52 -6.33
C LEU A 142 -3.83 -11.71 -5.38
N LEU A 143 -4.51 -11.51 -4.25
CA LEU A 143 -4.81 -12.57 -3.29
C LEU A 143 -5.79 -13.61 -3.83
N GLU A 144 -6.78 -13.20 -4.62
CA GLU A 144 -7.73 -14.12 -5.24
C GLU A 144 -7.13 -14.87 -6.43
N HIS A 145 -6.32 -14.19 -7.24
CA HIS A 145 -5.56 -14.84 -8.30
C HIS A 145 -4.52 -15.81 -7.72
N ASN A 146 -3.90 -15.44 -6.60
CA ASN A 146 -2.99 -16.26 -5.80
C ASN A 146 -1.84 -16.88 -6.59
N GLN A 147 -1.30 -16.15 -7.57
CA GLN A 147 0.00 -16.41 -8.20
C GLN A 147 1.04 -15.46 -7.61
N PRO A 148 2.35 -15.81 -7.67
CA PRO A 148 3.44 -14.96 -7.19
C PRO A 148 3.24 -13.47 -7.57
N ALA A 149 3.18 -12.59 -6.57
CA ALA A 149 2.94 -11.19 -6.83
C ALA A 149 3.53 -10.28 -5.76
N ILE A 150 3.89 -9.06 -6.18
CA ILE A 150 4.46 -8.02 -5.32
C ILE A 150 3.77 -6.69 -5.62
N ILE A 151 3.52 -5.89 -4.58
CA ILE A 151 3.05 -4.51 -4.71
C ILE A 151 4.21 -3.55 -4.51
N MET A 152 4.29 -2.52 -5.34
CA MET A 152 5.03 -1.30 -5.08
C MET A 152 4.06 -0.12 -5.02
N SER A 153 3.89 0.46 -3.84
CA SER A 153 3.18 1.73 -3.70
C SER A 153 3.96 2.85 -4.42
N ASP A 154 3.28 3.73 -5.16
CA ASP A 154 3.88 4.84 -5.92
C ASP A 154 4.73 5.79 -5.07
N GLY A 155 4.32 6.04 -3.83
CA GLY A 155 4.98 6.91 -2.86
C GLY A 155 4.14 8.15 -2.48
N PRO A 156 4.41 8.75 -1.32
CA PRO A 156 3.82 10.02 -0.93
C PRO A 156 4.38 11.19 -1.76
N ILE A 157 3.59 12.24 -1.88
CA ILE A 157 4.02 13.56 -2.33
C ILE A 157 4.83 14.26 -1.23
N HIS A 158 5.80 15.09 -1.62
CA HIS A 158 6.45 16.01 -0.68
C HIS A 158 5.45 17.00 -0.09
N PRO A 159 5.63 17.41 1.18
CA PRO A 159 4.85 18.51 1.73
C PRO A 159 5.12 19.79 0.92
N GLY A 160 4.06 20.54 0.66
CA GLY A 160 4.15 21.90 0.15
C GLY A 160 4.80 22.84 1.16
N ARG A 161 5.21 24.02 0.70
CA ARG A 161 5.70 25.09 1.58
C ARG A 161 5.06 26.41 1.19
N ASP A 162 4.56 27.14 2.18
CA ASP A 162 4.17 28.52 1.96
C ASP A 162 5.43 29.35 1.64
N PRO A 163 5.53 30.00 0.47
CA PRO A 163 6.71 30.78 0.11
C PRO A 163 6.89 32.05 0.95
N GLN A 164 5.85 32.50 1.66
CA GLN A 164 5.88 33.69 2.51
C GLN A 164 6.31 33.36 3.94
N THR A 165 5.80 32.26 4.51
CA THR A 165 6.03 31.91 5.93
C THR A 165 7.01 30.74 6.12
N GLY A 166 7.23 29.94 5.07
CA GLY A 166 8.01 28.70 5.14
C GLY A 166 7.27 27.53 5.79
N GLU A 167 6.02 27.73 6.22
CA GLU A 167 5.20 26.71 6.86
C GLU A 167 4.91 25.54 5.91
N ALA A 168 4.90 24.33 6.47
CA ALA A 168 4.56 23.14 5.71
C ALA A 168 3.06 23.11 5.39
N LEU A 169 2.75 22.92 4.12
CA LEU A 169 1.40 22.81 3.59
C LEU A 169 1.13 21.39 3.09
N ASP A 170 -0.13 20.98 3.20
CA ASP A 170 -0.63 19.77 2.55
C ASP A 170 -2.09 19.98 2.13
N ILE A 171 -2.70 18.94 1.57
CA ILE A 171 -4.10 18.99 1.16
C ILE A 171 -5.06 19.34 2.32
N VAL A 172 -4.72 18.98 3.56
CA VAL A 172 -5.53 19.34 4.74
C VAL A 172 -5.43 20.82 5.03
N SER A 173 -4.24 21.44 4.91
CA SER A 173 -4.11 22.90 4.99
C SER A 173 -5.05 23.60 4.01
N ALA A 174 -5.16 23.09 2.76
CA ALA A 174 -6.07 23.65 1.77
C ALA A 174 -7.56 23.48 2.12
N TYR A 175 -7.96 22.34 2.71
CA TYR A 175 -9.34 22.16 3.19
C TYR A 175 -9.68 23.06 4.38
N GLN A 176 -8.75 23.25 5.31
CA GLN A 176 -8.98 24.02 6.54
C GLN A 176 -9.23 25.50 6.24
N VAL A 177 -8.64 26.05 5.18
CA VAL A 177 -8.83 27.46 4.80
C VAL A 177 -10.08 27.72 3.96
N ALA A 178 -10.91 26.70 3.68
CA ALA A 178 -12.09 26.84 2.83
C ALA A 178 -13.06 27.95 3.30
N ALA A 179 -13.15 28.18 4.61
CA ALA A 179 -13.99 29.23 5.21
C ALA A 179 -13.28 30.58 5.42
N HIS A 180 -12.00 30.72 5.06
CA HIS A 180 -11.26 31.98 5.22
C HIS A 180 -11.92 33.09 4.36
N PRO A 181 -12.12 34.32 4.85
CA PRO A 181 -12.88 35.34 4.12
C PRO A 181 -12.18 35.81 2.84
N ASP A 182 -10.85 35.93 2.84
CA ASP A 182 -10.07 36.39 1.69
C ASP A 182 -9.90 35.30 0.62
N PRO A 183 -10.46 35.47 -0.60
CA PRO A 183 -10.27 34.53 -1.71
C PRO A 183 -8.82 34.42 -2.20
N ALA A 184 -8.04 35.50 -2.11
CA ALA A 184 -6.65 35.48 -2.56
C ALA A 184 -5.81 34.59 -1.64
N TYR A 185 -6.02 34.65 -0.33
CA TYR A 185 -5.42 33.74 0.63
C TYR A 185 -5.79 32.27 0.36
N ARG A 186 -7.07 31.96 0.12
CA ARG A 186 -7.51 30.59 -0.22
C ARG A 186 -6.82 30.07 -1.48
N HIS A 187 -6.73 30.92 -2.51
CA HIS A 187 -6.05 30.57 -3.76
C HIS A 187 -4.54 30.37 -3.54
N HIS A 188 -3.89 31.22 -2.75
CA HIS A 188 -2.47 31.10 -2.40
C HIS A 188 -2.17 29.75 -1.76
N ILE A 189 -2.92 29.33 -0.74
CA ILE A 189 -2.73 28.02 -0.10
C ILE A 189 -2.95 26.87 -1.08
N ALA A 190 -4.00 26.94 -1.91
CA ALA A 190 -4.29 25.92 -2.91
C ALA A 190 -3.15 25.74 -3.94
N CYS A 191 -2.48 26.83 -4.35
CA CYS A 191 -1.37 26.79 -5.30
C CYS A 191 -0.09 26.16 -4.73
N HIS A 192 0.07 26.12 -3.40
CA HIS A 192 1.34 25.69 -2.78
C HIS A 192 1.22 24.41 -1.93
N ALA A 193 0.00 23.92 -1.67
CA ALA A 193 -0.23 22.74 -0.82
C ALA A 193 0.25 21.41 -1.43
N CYS A 194 0.30 21.33 -2.76
CA CYS A 194 0.45 20.09 -3.53
C CYS A 194 1.54 20.28 -4.61
N PRO A 195 2.83 20.20 -4.25
CA PRO A 195 3.92 20.72 -5.08
C PRO A 195 4.40 19.79 -6.20
N GLY A 196 3.88 18.56 -6.32
CA GLY A 196 4.44 17.55 -7.21
C GLY A 196 3.61 16.27 -7.34
N ILE A 197 4.27 15.19 -7.76
CA ILE A 197 3.63 13.87 -7.94
C ILE A 197 3.60 13.08 -6.63
N GLY A 198 2.64 12.17 -6.52
CA GLY A 198 2.51 11.25 -5.39
C GLY A 198 1.21 11.42 -4.61
N SER A 199 0.92 10.42 -3.79
CA SER A 199 -0.30 10.39 -2.98
C SER A 199 -0.16 11.24 -1.72
N CYS A 200 -1.27 11.57 -1.04
CA CYS A 200 -1.26 12.51 0.09
C CYS A 200 -0.19 12.17 1.16
N GLY A 201 0.63 13.15 1.55
CA GLY A 201 1.86 12.92 2.33
C GLY A 201 1.69 12.67 3.82
N GLY A 202 0.54 12.99 4.43
CA GLY A 202 0.26 12.68 5.84
C GLY A 202 -0.16 11.23 6.06
N MET A 203 -0.28 10.78 7.32
CA MET A 203 -0.78 9.45 7.70
C MET A 203 -2.32 9.34 7.51
N PHE A 204 -2.74 9.54 6.27
CA PHE A 204 -4.09 9.35 5.75
C PHE A 204 -4.28 7.91 5.27
N THR A 205 -5.37 7.60 4.55
CA THR A 205 -5.65 6.22 4.13
C THR A 205 -4.53 5.67 3.25
N TYR A 206 -4.03 6.41 2.25
CA TYR A 206 -2.92 5.95 1.43
C TYR A 206 -1.72 5.48 2.27
N ASN A 207 -1.12 6.35 3.09
CA ASN A 207 0.06 6.01 3.89
C ASN A 207 -0.23 4.94 4.95
N THR A 208 -1.46 4.88 5.47
CA THR A 208 -1.89 3.78 6.34
C THR A 208 -1.91 2.46 5.58
N MET A 209 -2.50 2.43 4.38
CA MET A 209 -2.66 1.20 3.61
C MET A 209 -1.37 0.74 2.95
N GLN A 210 -0.48 1.64 2.50
CA GLN A 210 0.84 1.18 2.03
C GLN A 210 1.71 0.65 3.18
N THR A 211 1.62 1.24 4.36
CA THR A 211 2.23 0.68 5.59
C THR A 211 1.64 -0.69 5.89
N PHE A 212 0.31 -0.81 5.85
CA PHE A 212 -0.40 -2.08 6.03
C PHE A 212 0.10 -3.14 5.04
N ILE A 213 0.16 -2.81 3.73
CA ILE A 213 0.61 -3.70 2.66
C ILE A 213 2.07 -4.15 2.87
N GLY A 214 2.95 -3.24 3.30
CA GLY A 214 4.33 -3.59 3.65
C GLY A 214 4.42 -4.55 4.85
N VAL A 215 3.62 -4.30 5.89
CA VAL A 215 3.63 -5.12 7.12
C VAL A 215 2.97 -6.49 6.93
N VAL A 216 1.90 -6.60 6.14
CA VAL A 216 1.35 -7.91 5.78
C VAL A 216 2.31 -8.71 4.89
N GLY A 217 3.39 -8.08 4.41
CA GLY A 217 4.48 -8.73 3.68
C GLY A 217 4.35 -8.68 2.16
N MET A 218 3.44 -7.89 1.59
CA MET A 218 3.20 -7.84 0.13
C MET A 218 3.95 -6.73 -0.60
N GLN A 219 4.77 -5.96 0.13
CA GLN A 219 5.68 -4.95 -0.40
C GLN A 219 6.98 -4.99 0.45
N PRO A 220 8.18 -4.91 -0.15
CA PRO A 220 9.42 -4.80 0.63
C PRO A 220 9.39 -3.56 1.52
N LEU A 221 9.74 -3.71 2.79
CA LEU A 221 9.45 -2.72 3.83
C LEU A 221 10.21 -1.41 3.62
N HIS A 222 11.43 -1.47 3.08
CA HIS A 222 12.25 -0.29 2.76
C HIS A 222 11.73 0.53 1.57
N MET A 223 10.76 0.01 0.81
CA MET A 223 10.17 0.70 -0.35
C MET A 223 8.87 1.46 0.00
N VAL A 224 8.39 1.39 1.24
CA VAL A 224 7.10 1.96 1.65
C VAL A 224 7.15 3.49 1.75
N ALA A 225 8.03 4.03 2.59
CA ALA A 225 8.05 5.46 2.90
C ALA A 225 8.60 6.42 1.81
N PRO A 226 9.59 6.05 0.97
CA PRO A 226 10.23 6.98 0.02
C PRO A 226 9.24 7.74 -0.86
N ALA A 227 9.47 9.03 -1.11
CA ALA A 227 8.59 9.89 -1.92
C ALA A 227 8.38 9.35 -3.35
N SER A 228 7.30 9.76 -4.02
CA SER A 228 6.97 9.28 -5.37
C SER A 228 8.00 9.65 -6.44
N ASP A 229 8.67 10.78 -6.27
CA ASP A 229 9.75 11.25 -7.14
C ASP A 229 11.14 10.78 -6.70
N ASP A 230 11.25 9.92 -5.69
CA ASP A 230 12.51 9.35 -5.26
C ASP A 230 13.14 8.52 -6.40
N PRO A 231 14.39 8.81 -6.83
CA PRO A 231 15.03 8.12 -7.94
C PRO A 231 15.10 6.60 -7.75
N ARG A 232 15.20 6.12 -6.50
CA ARG A 232 15.22 4.68 -6.19
C ARG A 232 14.02 3.94 -6.77
N ARG A 233 12.85 4.59 -6.91
CA ARG A 233 11.63 3.98 -7.44
C ARG A 233 11.69 3.66 -8.93
N GLN A 234 12.61 4.25 -9.68
CA GLN A 234 12.81 4.00 -11.12
C GLN A 234 14.16 3.34 -11.41
N ASP A 235 15.19 3.66 -10.62
CA ASP A 235 16.56 3.24 -10.92
C ASP A 235 17.00 2.00 -10.11
N GLY A 236 16.46 1.82 -8.89
CA GLY A 236 16.88 0.76 -7.96
C GLY A 236 15.83 -0.33 -7.75
N PHE A 237 14.68 0.06 -7.20
CA PHE A 237 13.60 -0.86 -6.81
C PHE A 237 13.11 -1.76 -7.94
N PRO A 238 13.03 -1.33 -9.22
CA PRO A 238 12.64 -2.24 -10.30
C PRO A 238 13.51 -3.49 -10.40
N ALA A 239 14.83 -3.38 -10.18
CA ALA A 239 15.71 -4.55 -10.18
C ALA A 239 15.40 -5.49 -9.02
N GLU A 240 15.31 -4.96 -7.80
CA GLU A 240 14.99 -5.73 -6.59
C GLU A 240 13.62 -6.42 -6.68
N LEU A 241 12.58 -5.70 -7.13
CA LEU A 241 11.23 -6.24 -7.29
C LEU A 241 11.20 -7.42 -8.28
N VAL A 242 11.94 -7.33 -9.38
CA VAL A 242 12.04 -8.41 -10.36
C VAL A 242 12.78 -9.62 -9.77
N GLU A 243 13.86 -9.42 -9.03
CA GLU A 243 14.54 -10.54 -8.35
C GLU A 243 13.63 -11.21 -7.31
N HIS A 244 12.92 -10.43 -6.50
CA HIS A 244 11.97 -10.97 -5.52
C HIS A 244 10.84 -11.74 -6.20
N LEU A 245 10.26 -11.23 -7.29
CA LEU A 245 9.21 -11.93 -8.02
C LEU A 245 9.72 -13.28 -8.56
N VAL A 246 10.93 -13.30 -9.15
CA VAL A 246 11.54 -14.53 -9.65
C VAL A 246 11.74 -15.54 -8.53
N ASN A 247 12.29 -15.11 -7.39
CA ASN A 247 12.48 -15.98 -6.22
C ASN A 247 11.15 -16.53 -5.71
N MET A 248 10.09 -15.71 -5.68
CA MET A 248 8.74 -16.16 -5.33
C MET A 248 8.21 -17.21 -6.31
N MET A 249 8.41 -17.01 -7.61
CA MET A 249 8.01 -17.97 -8.65
C MET A 249 8.76 -19.29 -8.52
N GLU A 250 10.07 -19.25 -8.27
CA GLU A 250 10.92 -20.45 -8.09
C GLU A 250 10.56 -21.22 -6.81
N ALA A 251 10.30 -20.51 -5.72
CA ALA A 251 9.90 -21.10 -4.44
C ALA A 251 8.42 -21.52 -4.40
N GLY A 252 7.62 -21.07 -5.37
CA GLY A 252 6.16 -21.23 -5.34
C GLY A 252 5.47 -20.44 -4.21
N LEU A 253 6.10 -19.36 -3.73
CA LEU A 253 5.57 -18.49 -2.67
C LEU A 253 4.47 -17.58 -3.21
N ARG A 254 3.25 -17.73 -2.70
CA ARG A 254 2.06 -17.02 -3.20
C ARG A 254 1.54 -15.98 -2.20
N PRO A 255 0.74 -15.00 -2.66
CA PRO A 255 0.15 -13.99 -1.78
C PRO A 255 -0.57 -14.56 -0.54
N ARG A 256 -1.31 -15.67 -0.64
CA ARG A 256 -2.00 -16.28 0.52
C ARG A 256 -1.09 -17.07 1.46
N ASP A 257 0.15 -17.38 1.06
CA ASP A 257 1.15 -17.94 1.96
C ASP A 257 1.78 -16.83 2.84
N ILE A 258 1.68 -15.57 2.40
CA ILE A 258 2.22 -14.37 3.04
C ILE A 258 1.14 -13.67 3.87
N VAL A 259 -0.04 -13.44 3.29
CA VAL A 259 -1.19 -12.77 3.94
C VAL A 259 -1.98 -13.80 4.72
N VAL A 260 -1.48 -14.09 5.91
CA VAL A 260 -2.07 -15.00 6.88
C VAL A 260 -2.61 -14.23 8.07
N ARG A 261 -3.32 -14.91 8.96
CA ARG A 261 -3.91 -14.33 10.17
C ARG A 261 -2.93 -13.45 10.95
N ASP A 262 -1.72 -13.94 11.17
CA ASP A 262 -0.73 -13.23 11.98
C ASP A 262 -0.15 -12.00 11.28
N SER A 263 0.01 -12.03 9.95
CA SER A 263 0.50 -10.85 9.22
C SER A 263 -0.58 -9.77 9.13
N LEU A 264 -1.86 -10.15 9.00
CA LEU A 264 -3.00 -9.22 9.11
C LEU A 264 -3.06 -8.58 10.51
N ARG A 265 -2.85 -9.37 11.57
CA ARG A 265 -2.81 -8.86 12.96
C ARG A 265 -1.65 -7.89 13.16
N ASN A 266 -0.46 -8.23 12.68
CA ASN A 266 0.69 -7.32 12.71
C ASN A 266 0.37 -5.99 12.02
N ALA A 267 -0.22 -6.04 10.82
CA ALA A 267 -0.55 -4.83 10.07
C ALA A 267 -1.60 -3.96 10.76
N MET A 268 -2.57 -4.57 11.46
CA MET A 268 -3.52 -3.83 12.29
C MET A 268 -2.88 -3.18 13.51
N ILE A 269 -1.96 -3.88 14.20
CA ILE A 269 -1.19 -3.33 15.32
C ILE A 269 -0.35 -2.14 14.85
N VAL A 270 0.35 -2.28 13.72
CA VAL A 270 1.12 -1.16 13.15
C VAL A 270 0.19 -0.01 12.75
N ALA A 271 -0.98 -0.28 12.16
CA ALA A 271 -1.95 0.77 11.82
C ALA A 271 -2.44 1.54 13.06
N MET A 272 -2.63 0.87 14.20
CA MET A 272 -2.91 1.54 15.48
C MET A 272 -1.72 2.38 15.95
N ALA A 273 -0.50 1.84 15.85
CA ALA A 273 0.71 2.45 16.34
C ALA A 273 1.15 3.68 15.52
N VAL A 274 0.81 3.74 14.24
CA VAL A 274 1.06 4.94 13.42
C VAL A 274 -0.11 5.92 13.44
N GLY A 275 -1.11 5.70 14.29
CA GLY A 275 -2.32 6.53 14.32
C GLY A 275 -2.99 6.59 12.95
N GLY A 276 -3.15 5.45 12.29
CA GLY A 276 -3.60 5.32 10.90
C GLY A 276 -5.00 5.89 10.63
N SER A 277 -5.43 5.79 9.39
CA SER A 277 -6.79 6.13 8.95
C SER A 277 -7.80 5.14 9.54
N THR A 278 -8.96 5.63 9.96
CA THR A 278 -10.08 4.77 10.37
C THR A 278 -10.56 3.87 9.23
N ASN A 279 -10.36 4.26 7.96
CA ASN A 279 -10.70 3.45 6.80
C ASN A 279 -10.00 2.07 6.78
N VAL A 280 -8.92 1.89 7.56
CA VAL A 280 -8.30 0.56 7.72
C VAL A 280 -9.30 -0.48 8.23
N THR A 281 -10.31 -0.09 9.02
CA THR A 281 -11.36 -1.01 9.50
C THR A 281 -12.37 -1.41 8.43
N LEU A 282 -12.35 -0.76 7.25
CA LEU A 282 -13.11 -1.17 6.06
C LEU A 282 -12.24 -1.96 5.08
N HIS A 283 -10.94 -1.66 5.04
CA HIS A 283 -10.00 -2.26 4.09
C HIS A 283 -9.39 -3.57 4.58
N ALA A 284 -9.05 -3.68 5.85
CA ALA A 284 -8.52 -4.92 6.42
C ALA A 284 -9.51 -6.09 6.31
N PRO A 285 -10.84 -5.92 6.53
CA PRO A 285 -11.80 -6.99 6.27
C PRO A 285 -11.83 -7.46 4.81
N GLU A 286 -11.68 -6.55 3.86
CA GLU A 286 -11.64 -6.90 2.44
C GLU A 286 -10.37 -7.69 2.08
N ILE A 287 -9.21 -7.28 2.60
CA ILE A 287 -7.96 -8.02 2.40
C ILE A 287 -8.04 -9.41 3.05
N ALA A 288 -8.64 -9.50 4.25
CA ALA A 288 -8.86 -10.78 4.92
C ALA A 288 -9.80 -11.70 4.11
N ARG A 289 -10.89 -11.15 3.57
CA ARG A 289 -11.81 -11.86 2.65
C ARG A 289 -11.06 -12.41 1.44
N ALA A 290 -10.30 -11.57 0.76
CA ALA A 290 -9.52 -11.96 -0.41
C ALA A 290 -8.42 -13.00 -0.09
N ALA A 291 -7.89 -12.98 1.14
CA ALA A 291 -6.95 -13.98 1.65
C ALA A 291 -7.62 -15.31 2.04
N GLY A 292 -8.96 -15.37 2.13
CA GLY A 292 -9.73 -16.58 2.40
C GLY A 292 -10.38 -16.65 3.78
N TYR A 293 -10.39 -15.57 4.55
CA TYR A 293 -11.07 -15.48 5.85
C TYR A 293 -12.50 -14.95 5.66
N GLY A 294 -13.50 -15.62 6.22
CA GLY A 294 -14.91 -15.28 6.05
C GLY A 294 -15.36 -14.09 6.89
N ASP A 295 -14.76 -13.89 8.06
CA ASP A 295 -15.07 -12.80 8.97
C ASP A 295 -13.81 -12.32 9.71
N PHE A 296 -13.37 -11.11 9.38
CA PHE A 296 -12.20 -10.48 10.00
C PHE A 296 -12.31 -10.34 11.52
N TRP A 297 -13.47 -9.94 12.02
CA TRP A 297 -13.66 -9.66 13.45
C TRP A 297 -13.77 -10.94 14.28
N ARG A 298 -14.08 -12.08 13.66
CA ARG A 298 -14.08 -13.38 14.33
C ARG A 298 -12.75 -14.13 14.20
N GLU A 299 -12.16 -14.11 13.02
CA GLU A 299 -11.02 -14.96 12.69
C GLU A 299 -9.68 -14.28 12.94
N ILE A 300 -9.62 -12.95 12.80
CA ILE A 300 -8.35 -12.19 12.82
C ILE A 300 -8.17 -11.44 14.13
N MET A 301 -9.09 -10.53 14.47
CA MET A 301 -9.00 -9.67 15.65
C MET A 301 -10.39 -9.26 16.10
N THR A 302 -10.78 -9.62 17.33
CA THR A 302 -12.10 -9.25 17.86
C THR A 302 -12.20 -7.75 18.15
N PRO A 303 -13.41 -7.15 18.16
CA PRO A 303 -13.59 -5.77 18.57
C PRO A 303 -13.08 -5.50 20.00
N GLU A 304 -13.29 -6.46 20.91
CA GLU A 304 -12.82 -6.40 22.29
C GLU A 304 -11.29 -6.41 22.35
N GLU A 305 -10.64 -7.32 21.62
CA GLU A 305 -9.19 -7.36 21.50
C GLU A 305 -8.63 -6.08 20.87
N PHE A 306 -9.23 -5.61 19.78
CA PHE A 306 -8.84 -4.37 19.10
C PHE A 306 -8.84 -3.20 20.09
N ASN A 307 -9.90 -3.08 20.88
CA ASN A 307 -10.01 -2.06 21.90
C ASN A 307 -9.02 -2.25 23.04
N HIS A 308 -8.84 -3.48 23.54
CA HIS A 308 -7.86 -3.77 24.59
C HIS A 308 -6.44 -3.39 24.15
N LEU A 309 -6.03 -3.84 22.95
CA LEU A 309 -4.72 -3.53 22.39
C LEU A 309 -4.51 -2.03 22.30
N SER A 310 -5.42 -1.33 21.65
CA SER A 310 -5.24 0.10 21.47
C SER A 310 -5.40 0.87 22.81
N GLN A 311 -6.14 0.39 23.82
CA GLN A 311 -6.32 1.10 25.11
C GLN A 311 -5.14 0.94 26.04
N HIS A 312 -4.51 -0.24 26.02
CA HIS A 312 -3.63 -0.65 27.11
C HIS A 312 -2.26 -1.14 26.65
N VAL A 313 -2.09 -1.46 25.37
CA VAL A 313 -0.91 -2.21 24.89
C VAL A 313 -0.13 -1.46 23.81
N VAL A 314 -0.81 -0.97 22.78
CA VAL A 314 -0.19 -0.42 21.57
C VAL A 314 -0.24 1.11 21.66
N PRO A 315 0.90 1.80 21.85
CA PRO A 315 0.93 3.27 21.85
C PRO A 315 1.03 3.84 20.44
N VAL A 316 0.82 5.16 20.27
CA VAL A 316 1.13 5.85 19.01
C VAL A 316 2.60 6.26 19.01
N LEU A 317 3.34 5.83 17.98
CA LEU A 317 4.77 6.05 17.82
C LEU A 317 5.11 7.22 16.89
N THR A 318 4.18 7.70 16.05
CA THR A 318 4.51 8.71 15.03
C THR A 318 3.97 10.08 15.39
N ASN A 319 4.79 11.12 15.25
CA ASN A 319 4.35 12.52 15.28
C ASN A 319 3.97 12.99 13.86
N ALA A 320 2.91 12.41 13.30
CA ALA A 320 2.57 12.60 11.88
C ALA A 320 1.24 13.31 11.67
N ARG A 321 1.14 14.10 10.60
CA ARG A 321 -0.13 14.70 10.15
C ARG A 321 -1.15 13.58 9.90
N PRO A 322 -2.45 13.77 10.22
CA PRO A 322 -3.10 15.03 10.58
C PRO A 322 -3.05 15.44 12.06
N TYR A 323 -2.50 14.61 12.95
CA TYR A 323 -2.56 14.84 14.41
C TYR A 323 -1.21 15.26 15.03
N GLY A 324 -0.15 15.21 14.24
CA GLY A 324 1.19 15.67 14.57
C GLY A 324 1.73 16.58 13.46
N LYS A 325 3.06 16.73 13.41
CA LYS A 325 3.73 17.73 12.57
C LYS A 325 4.26 17.20 11.24
N TYR A 326 4.72 15.95 11.20
CA TYR A 326 5.55 15.43 10.12
C TYR A 326 4.76 14.66 9.06
N SER A 327 5.34 14.51 7.87
CA SER A 327 4.82 13.74 6.74
C SER A 327 5.49 12.36 6.66
N MET A 328 4.99 11.51 5.76
CA MET A 328 5.63 10.22 5.44
C MET A 328 7.03 10.38 4.84
N VAL A 329 7.31 11.50 4.18
CA VAL A 329 8.66 11.82 3.67
C VAL A 329 9.62 12.06 4.84
N ASP A 330 9.18 12.75 5.89
CA ASP A 330 9.99 12.94 7.10
C ASP A 330 10.23 11.60 7.82
N ILE A 331 9.24 10.68 7.80
CA ILE A 331 9.40 9.31 8.31
C ILE A 331 10.48 8.57 7.51
N ASP A 332 10.50 8.66 6.18
CA ASP A 332 11.56 8.07 5.35
C ASP A 332 12.95 8.58 5.74
N GLN A 333 13.08 9.90 5.94
CA GLN A 333 14.35 10.55 6.29
C GLN A 333 14.96 10.07 7.60
N VAL A 334 14.14 9.64 8.57
CA VAL A 334 14.61 9.10 9.86
C VAL A 334 14.70 7.57 9.88
N GLY A 335 14.58 6.92 8.71
CA GLY A 335 14.79 5.49 8.56
C GLY A 335 13.54 4.69 8.20
N GLY A 336 12.40 5.33 7.92
CA GLY A 336 11.24 4.72 7.30
C GLY A 336 10.37 3.84 8.23
N VAL A 337 9.40 3.16 7.62
CA VAL A 337 8.44 2.28 8.31
C VAL A 337 9.14 1.13 9.03
N GLN A 338 10.28 0.67 8.50
CA GLN A 338 11.10 -0.38 9.08
C GLN A 338 11.63 -0.04 10.50
N VAL A 339 11.80 1.24 10.84
CA VAL A 339 12.10 1.66 12.23
C VAL A 339 10.89 1.39 13.13
N ILE A 340 9.68 1.77 12.70
CA ILE A 340 8.44 1.57 13.47
C ILE A 340 8.20 0.07 13.71
N VAL A 341 8.35 -0.74 12.67
CA VAL A 341 8.20 -2.20 12.79
C VAL A 341 9.25 -2.80 13.72
N ARG A 342 10.50 -2.31 13.69
CA ARG A 342 11.53 -2.79 14.62
C ARG A 342 11.16 -2.49 16.08
N GLU A 343 10.76 -1.26 16.39
CA GLU A 343 10.39 -0.87 17.77
C GLU A 343 9.26 -1.77 18.31
N LEU A 344 8.29 -2.10 17.47
CA LEU A 344 7.18 -2.98 17.84
C LEU A 344 7.58 -4.46 17.94
N LEU A 345 8.51 -4.94 17.10
CA LEU A 345 9.08 -6.30 17.21
C LEU A 345 9.90 -6.45 18.50
N GLU A 346 10.77 -5.49 18.82
CA GLU A 346 11.60 -5.52 20.02
C GLU A 346 10.76 -5.43 21.30
N ALA A 347 9.62 -4.74 21.26
CA ALA A 347 8.64 -4.70 22.34
C ALA A 347 7.77 -5.98 22.44
N GLY A 348 7.95 -6.96 21.54
CA GLY A 348 7.16 -8.20 21.52
C GLY A 348 5.70 -8.02 21.07
N LEU A 349 5.39 -6.91 20.38
CA LEU A 349 4.04 -6.57 19.93
C LEU A 349 3.69 -7.14 18.56
N LEU A 350 4.68 -7.62 17.80
CA LEU A 350 4.49 -8.20 16.47
C LEU A 350 5.05 -9.62 16.41
N ASN A 351 4.39 -10.48 15.63
CA ASN A 351 4.93 -11.79 15.27
C ASN A 351 5.96 -11.62 14.13
N GLY A 352 7.25 -11.79 14.44
CA GLY A 352 8.33 -11.66 13.47
C GLY A 352 8.48 -12.82 12.49
N GLU A 353 7.83 -13.96 12.73
CA GLU A 353 7.99 -15.21 11.96
C GLU A 353 7.14 -15.26 10.69
N VAL A 354 6.30 -14.24 10.44
CA VAL A 354 5.48 -14.18 9.23
C VAL A 354 6.36 -13.96 8.00
N MET A 355 6.10 -14.73 6.94
CA MET A 355 6.81 -14.61 5.66
C MET A 355 6.50 -13.28 4.97
N THR A 356 7.41 -12.80 4.14
CA THR A 356 7.24 -11.60 3.31
C THR A 356 7.59 -11.89 1.85
N CYS A 357 7.24 -10.98 0.95
CA CYS A 357 7.52 -11.10 -0.48
C CYS A 357 9.02 -11.08 -0.82
N THR A 358 9.89 -10.77 0.15
CA THR A 358 11.34 -10.88 -0.04
C THR A 358 11.84 -12.34 0.07
N GLY A 359 10.98 -13.28 0.50
CA GLY A 359 11.35 -14.66 0.84
C GLY A 359 11.94 -14.80 2.25
N GLU A 360 11.92 -13.71 3.03
CA GLU A 360 12.40 -13.67 4.41
C GLU A 360 11.21 -13.48 5.36
N THR A 361 11.38 -13.90 6.63
CA THR A 361 10.43 -13.51 7.67
C THR A 361 10.54 -12.01 7.97
N LEU A 362 9.49 -11.41 8.53
CA LEU A 362 9.46 -9.99 8.86
C LEU A 362 10.63 -9.58 9.77
N ALA A 363 10.96 -10.41 10.78
CA ALA A 363 12.09 -10.15 11.67
C ALA A 363 13.44 -10.21 10.95
N VAL A 364 13.64 -11.20 10.07
CA VAL A 364 14.87 -11.32 9.27
C VAL A 364 15.03 -10.13 8.33
N GLN A 365 13.93 -9.71 7.68
CA GLN A 365 13.95 -8.55 6.79
C GLN A 365 14.35 -7.28 7.55
N VAL A 366 13.73 -7.02 8.71
CA VAL A 366 14.05 -5.86 9.55
C VAL A 366 15.49 -5.90 10.05
N ALA A 367 16.00 -7.05 10.47
CA ALA A 367 17.38 -7.22 10.91
C ALA A 367 18.38 -6.95 9.77
N ARG A 368 18.11 -7.47 8.57
CA ARG A 368 18.95 -7.25 7.38
C ARG A 368 19.00 -5.77 6.97
N LEU A 369 17.89 -5.05 7.11
CA LEU A 369 17.82 -3.63 6.79
C LEU A 369 18.64 -2.74 7.76
N GLY A 370 19.02 -3.26 8.93
CA GLY A 370 20.01 -2.61 9.82
C GLY A 370 19.64 -1.19 10.23
N THR A 371 18.35 -0.94 10.51
CA THR A 371 17.80 0.41 10.69
C THR A 371 18.34 1.09 11.96
N GLY A 372 18.33 2.43 12.00
CA GLY A 372 18.67 3.23 13.18
C GLY A 372 17.56 3.22 14.24
N ARG A 373 17.88 3.64 15.48
CA ARG A 373 16.88 3.81 16.56
C ARG A 373 15.85 4.87 16.20
N ALA A 374 14.64 4.77 16.77
CA ALA A 374 13.65 5.85 16.70
C ALA A 374 14.27 7.18 17.15
N ASP A 375 14.06 8.25 16.39
CA ASP A 375 14.72 9.55 16.61
C ASP A 375 14.13 10.34 17.79
N GLY A 376 12.99 9.89 18.33
CA GLY A 376 12.29 10.53 19.45
C GLY A 376 11.58 11.83 19.07
N LYS A 377 11.48 12.14 17.77
CA LYS A 377 10.88 13.39 17.27
C LYS A 377 9.89 13.14 16.15
N VAL A 378 10.25 12.38 15.12
CA VAL A 378 9.34 11.96 14.04
C VAL A 378 8.76 10.59 14.36
N ILE A 379 9.63 9.65 14.74
CA ILE A 379 9.31 8.31 15.23
C ILE A 379 9.77 8.23 16.68
N HIS A 380 8.86 7.88 17.57
CA HIS A 380 9.09 7.72 19.00
C HIS A 380 9.28 6.23 19.34
N PRO A 381 10.15 5.90 20.31
CA PRO A 381 10.28 4.55 20.82
C PRO A 381 9.04 4.14 21.63
N VAL A 382 8.80 2.84 21.78
CA VAL A 382 7.67 2.30 22.56
C VAL A 382 7.72 2.74 24.04
N GLU A 383 8.92 2.88 24.59
CA GLU A 383 9.15 3.29 25.99
C GLU A 383 8.80 4.76 26.27
N SER A 384 8.88 5.61 25.24
CA SER A 384 8.57 7.04 25.33
C SER A 384 7.76 7.47 24.09
N PRO A 385 6.52 6.97 23.96
CA PRO A 385 5.73 7.11 22.74
C PRO A 385 5.20 8.53 22.55
N TYR A 386 4.76 8.84 21.33
CA TYR A 386 4.10 10.12 21.04
C TYR A 386 2.76 10.26 21.80
N LYS A 387 1.97 9.18 21.85
CA LYS A 387 0.81 9.05 22.75
C LYS A 387 0.80 7.68 23.43
N PRO A 388 0.41 7.60 24.72
CA PRO A 388 0.47 6.36 25.49
C PRO A 388 -0.58 5.32 25.07
N THR A 389 -1.62 5.72 24.36
CA THR A 389 -2.67 4.82 23.86
C THR A 389 -2.75 4.87 22.34
N GLY A 390 -3.16 3.75 21.74
CA GLY A 390 -3.30 3.56 20.30
C GLY A 390 -4.31 4.50 19.66
N GLY A 391 -4.11 4.72 18.36
CA GLY A 391 -4.80 5.79 17.65
C GLY A 391 -6.26 5.53 17.25
N LEU A 392 -6.78 4.32 17.45
CA LEU A 392 -8.08 3.88 16.90
C LEU A 392 -8.93 3.14 17.95
N ARG A 393 -10.26 3.34 17.93
CA ARG A 393 -11.24 2.66 18.80
C ARG A 393 -12.49 2.27 18.03
N VAL A 394 -12.94 1.02 18.17
CA VAL A 394 -14.30 0.64 17.78
C VAL A 394 -15.25 0.92 18.94
N LEU A 395 -16.43 1.46 18.66
CA LEU A 395 -17.39 1.89 19.68
C LEU A 395 -18.51 0.86 19.78
N GLY A 396 -18.74 0.35 21.00
CA GLY A 396 -19.92 -0.43 21.33
C GLY A 396 -21.05 0.43 21.91
N GLY A 397 -22.10 -0.23 22.41
CA GLY A 397 -23.18 0.42 23.16
C GLY A 397 -24.50 0.49 22.40
N ASN A 398 -25.46 1.26 22.90
CA ASN A 398 -26.83 1.28 22.37
C ASN A 398 -26.96 1.84 20.94
N LEU A 399 -26.05 2.71 20.50
CA LEU A 399 -26.04 3.27 19.13
C LEU A 399 -25.19 2.46 18.15
N SER A 400 -24.26 1.63 18.64
CA SER A 400 -23.40 0.78 17.82
C SER A 400 -23.24 -0.59 18.51
N PRO A 401 -24.33 -1.38 18.59
CA PRO A 401 -24.33 -2.65 19.33
C PRO A 401 -23.35 -3.67 18.73
N ASP A 402 -23.12 -3.59 17.42
CA ASP A 402 -22.27 -4.51 16.66
C ASP A 402 -20.84 -3.95 16.41
N PHE A 403 -20.40 -2.98 17.21
CA PHE A 403 -19.09 -2.31 17.04
C PHE A 403 -18.86 -1.70 15.64
N SER A 404 -19.93 -1.19 15.04
CA SER A 404 -19.96 -0.63 13.68
C SER A 404 -19.41 0.79 13.55
N ALA A 405 -19.14 1.48 14.66
CA ALA A 405 -18.59 2.83 14.67
C ALA A 405 -17.11 2.84 15.09
N ILE A 406 -16.32 3.74 14.50
CA ILE A 406 -14.87 3.86 14.71
C ILE A 406 -14.50 5.31 15.02
N LEU A 407 -13.59 5.52 15.97
CA LEU A 407 -13.07 6.83 16.34
C LEU A 407 -11.54 6.86 16.25
N LYS A 408 -10.99 7.97 15.74
CA LYS A 408 -9.55 8.24 15.72
C LYS A 408 -9.14 9.04 16.97
N LEU A 409 -8.52 8.38 17.94
CA LEU A 409 -8.01 9.01 19.15
C LEU A 409 -6.61 9.63 18.98
N ALA A 410 -5.87 9.28 17.93
CA ALA A 410 -4.56 9.88 17.68
C ALA A 410 -4.61 11.42 17.56
N GLY A 411 -5.75 11.98 17.12
CA GLY A 411 -5.98 13.43 17.01
C GLY A 411 -6.67 14.08 18.20
N VAL A 412 -6.96 13.33 19.27
CA VAL A 412 -7.69 13.83 20.44
C VAL A 412 -6.70 14.13 21.57
N GLU A 413 -6.78 15.34 22.15
CA GLU A 413 -5.88 15.79 23.24
C GLU A 413 -6.51 15.62 24.62
N GLY A 414 -7.85 15.75 24.74
CA GLY A 414 -8.62 15.49 25.95
C GLY A 414 -9.57 14.32 25.77
N GLY A 415 -9.70 13.44 26.77
CA GLY A 415 -10.79 12.45 26.77
C GLY A 415 -12.15 13.13 26.72
N LEU A 416 -13.21 12.37 26.40
CA LEU A 416 -14.56 12.92 26.39
C LEU A 416 -15.03 13.16 27.85
N GLU A 417 -15.08 14.41 28.28
CA GLU A 417 -15.68 14.79 29.57
C GLU A 417 -17.04 15.45 29.33
N ASN A 418 -18.11 14.87 29.91
CA ASN A 418 -19.48 15.39 29.79
C ASN A 418 -19.99 15.59 28.34
N GLY A 419 -19.51 14.77 27.39
CA GLY A 419 -19.94 14.87 26.00
C GLY A 419 -19.25 15.98 25.19
N ILE A 420 -18.18 16.59 25.72
CA ILE A 420 -17.37 17.61 25.05
C ILE A 420 -15.94 17.08 24.90
N PHE A 421 -15.35 17.28 23.72
CA PHE A 421 -13.96 16.94 23.38
C PHE A 421 -12.98 17.98 23.90
#